data_AF-A0A7X4Y5X0-F1
#
_entry.id   AF-A0A7X4Y5X0-F1
#
_cell.length_a   1.000
_cell.length_b   1.000
_cell.length_c   1.000
_cell.angle_alpha   90.00
_cell.angle_beta   90.00
_cell.angle_gamma   90.00
#
_symmetry.space_group_name_H-M   'P 1'
#
loop_
_entity.id
_entity.type
_entity.pdbx_description
1 polymer ?
#
loop_
_entity_poly.entity_id
_entity_poly.type
_entity_poly.pdbx_seq_one_letter_code
_entity_poly.pdbx_strand_id
1 'polypeptide(L)'
;MSDARKPAPPSTPPPRTPSNPGTQPRAATSPGMRAVSAARMAPLEKAKPEGPLGKRVAAETSNVVLNAFSILKEQFADFRASNRFFKYKAGIVAGWLVLSVASFGIACPGRSLDTGDMDARLVLSDKLDRPSVTIWNESKDVWRDVIITVNNEYKAVVAEVQPGNFVTITPKQLLGKTGGAAPADLRFQALTMKSADDKADLTPSLQEEWQRLLAPKK
;
A
#
# COMPACT_ATOMS: atom_id res chain seq x y z
N MET A 1 -17.90 -77.56 -42.44
CA MET A 1 -16.47 -77.82 -42.19
C MET A 1 -15.77 -76.46 -42.30
N SER A 2 -15.61 -75.74 -41.18
CA SER A 2 -14.30 -75.55 -40.49
C SER A 2 -13.32 -74.82 -41.44
N ASP A 3 -12.91 -73.57 -41.23
CA ASP A 3 -12.22 -73.06 -40.04
C ASP A 3 -12.29 -71.53 -39.95
N ALA A 4 -12.54 -71.04 -38.74
CA ALA A 4 -12.40 -69.63 -38.37
C ALA A 4 -11.01 -69.43 -37.73
N ARG A 5 -10.12 -68.67 -38.38
CA ARG A 5 -8.86 -68.21 -37.77
C ARG A 5 -9.13 -67.01 -36.87
N LYS A 6 -9.04 -67.23 -35.55
CA LYS A 6 -8.97 -66.19 -34.52
C LYS A 6 -7.49 -65.86 -34.24
N PRO A 7 -7.08 -64.57 -34.20
CA PRO A 7 -5.73 -64.20 -33.81
C PRO A 7 -5.52 -64.31 -32.29
N ALA A 8 -4.31 -64.71 -31.89
CA ALA A 8 -3.89 -64.87 -30.50
C ALA A 8 -3.65 -63.51 -29.80
N PRO A 9 -3.95 -63.39 -28.49
CA PRO A 9 -3.64 -62.18 -27.72
C PRO A 9 -2.16 -62.10 -27.28
N PRO A 10 -1.65 -60.89 -26.98
CA PRO A 10 -0.25 -60.63 -26.66
C PRO A 10 0.14 -61.11 -25.25
N SER A 11 1.34 -61.67 -25.14
CA SER A 11 1.99 -62.08 -23.89
C SER A 11 2.65 -60.89 -23.18
N THR A 12 2.18 -60.57 -21.98
CA THR A 12 2.74 -59.55 -21.08
C THR A 12 3.91 -60.14 -20.27
N PRO A 13 5.08 -59.48 -20.17
CA PRO A 13 6.15 -59.91 -19.27
C PRO A 13 5.91 -59.49 -17.81
N PRO A 14 6.40 -60.24 -16.79
CA PRO A 14 6.23 -59.91 -15.38
C PRO A 14 7.11 -58.73 -14.90
N PRO A 15 6.76 -58.09 -13.77
CA PRO A 15 7.46 -56.91 -13.26
C PRO A 15 8.85 -57.25 -12.71
N ARG A 16 9.87 -56.45 -13.05
CA ARG A 16 11.19 -56.51 -12.41
C ARG A 16 11.16 -55.74 -11.09
N THR A 17 11.46 -56.44 -10.00
CA THR A 17 11.85 -55.85 -8.71
C THR A 17 13.22 -55.16 -8.84
N PRO A 18 13.41 -53.92 -8.34
CA PRO A 18 14.74 -53.34 -8.19
C PRO A 18 15.44 -53.96 -6.98
N SER A 19 16.46 -54.76 -7.26
CA SER A 19 17.45 -55.24 -6.29
C SER A 19 18.31 -54.08 -5.81
N ASN A 20 18.19 -53.75 -4.52
CA ASN A 20 18.94 -52.72 -3.81
C ASN A 20 20.28 -53.29 -3.35
N PRO A 21 21.45 -52.85 -3.86
CA PRO A 21 22.74 -53.23 -3.29
C PRO A 21 23.06 -52.29 -2.12
N GLY A 22 23.12 -52.85 -0.91
CA GLY A 22 23.52 -52.13 0.29
C GLY A 22 24.92 -51.54 0.15
N THR A 23 25.01 -50.21 0.19
CA THR A 23 26.27 -49.48 0.36
C THR A 23 26.54 -49.31 1.85
N GLN A 24 27.35 -50.22 2.41
CA GLN A 24 28.07 -49.94 3.65
C GLN A 24 29.01 -48.74 3.42
N PRO A 25 29.07 -47.74 4.32
CA PRO A 25 30.10 -46.73 4.25
C PRO A 25 31.44 -47.36 4.64
N ARG A 26 32.37 -47.46 3.68
CA ARG A 26 33.77 -47.79 3.96
C ARG A 26 34.36 -46.69 4.85
N ALA A 27 34.71 -47.03 6.08
CA ALA A 27 35.56 -46.21 6.92
C ALA A 27 36.96 -46.12 6.27
N ALA A 28 37.38 -44.92 5.89
CA ALA A 28 38.74 -44.66 5.47
C ALA A 28 39.61 -44.43 6.72
N THR A 29 40.28 -45.47 7.18
CA THR A 29 41.39 -45.37 8.14
C THR A 29 42.65 -44.94 7.39
N SER A 30 42.98 -43.67 7.46
CA SER A 30 44.33 -43.17 7.14
C SER A 30 44.83 -42.31 8.31
N PRO A 31 45.88 -42.75 9.03
CA PRO A 31 46.43 -42.00 10.16
C PRO A 31 47.32 -40.89 9.60
N GLY A 32 46.79 -39.67 9.54
CA GLY A 32 47.64 -38.50 9.22
C GLY A 32 47.02 -37.40 8.36
N MET A 33 45.81 -37.57 7.82
CA MET A 33 45.12 -36.45 7.17
C MET A 33 44.22 -35.73 8.16
N ARG A 34 44.76 -34.69 8.80
CA ARG A 34 43.91 -33.63 9.39
C ARG A 34 43.10 -33.02 8.26
N ALA A 35 41.82 -33.36 8.19
CA ALA A 35 40.86 -32.61 7.41
C ALA A 35 40.81 -31.18 7.96
N VAL A 36 41.49 -30.26 7.27
CA VAL A 36 41.33 -28.83 7.52
C VAL A 36 39.98 -28.47 6.92
N SER A 37 38.95 -28.60 7.73
CA SER A 37 37.62 -28.12 7.40
C SER A 37 37.72 -26.61 7.25
N ALA A 38 37.75 -26.11 6.00
CA ALA A 38 37.61 -24.69 5.69
C ALA A 38 36.15 -24.22 5.88
N ALA A 39 35.41 -24.84 6.81
CA ALA A 39 34.22 -24.25 7.37
C ALA A 39 34.69 -23.11 8.28
N ARG A 40 34.66 -21.87 7.77
CA ARG A 40 34.81 -20.67 8.59
C ARG A 40 33.87 -20.80 9.80
N MET A 41 34.43 -20.98 10.99
CA MET A 41 33.69 -21.09 12.26
C MET A 41 33.34 -19.72 12.87
N ALA A 42 33.54 -18.64 12.13
CA ALA A 42 32.89 -17.38 12.43
C ALA A 42 31.66 -17.28 11.53
N PRO A 43 30.43 -17.26 12.09
CA PRO A 43 29.31 -16.69 11.37
C PRO A 43 29.77 -15.34 10.82
N LEU A 44 29.54 -15.03 9.55
CA LEU A 44 29.53 -13.61 9.18
C LEU A 44 28.53 -12.98 10.13
N GLU A 45 28.99 -12.10 11.02
CA GLU A 45 28.09 -11.20 11.72
C GLU A 45 27.32 -10.48 10.61
N LYS A 46 26.10 -10.92 10.33
CA LYS A 46 25.09 -10.05 9.76
C LYS A 46 25.07 -8.89 10.74
N ALA A 47 25.69 -7.78 10.35
CA ALA A 47 25.63 -6.54 11.09
C ALA A 47 24.17 -6.38 11.50
N LYS A 48 23.90 -6.62 12.78
CA LYS A 48 22.56 -6.54 13.33
C LYS A 48 22.19 -5.09 13.11
N PRO A 49 21.25 -4.76 12.21
CA PRO A 49 20.96 -3.37 11.93
C PRO A 49 20.17 -2.87 13.13
N GLU A 50 20.89 -2.41 14.15
CA GLU A 50 20.32 -1.66 15.26
C GLU A 50 19.88 -0.31 14.71
N GLY A 51 18.57 -0.22 14.48
CA GLY A 51 17.96 0.98 13.98
C GLY A 51 16.45 0.79 13.85
N PRO A 52 15.67 1.88 14.02
CA PRO A 52 14.22 1.85 13.88
C PRO A 52 13.81 1.30 12.52
N LEU A 53 12.67 0.60 12.45
CA LEU A 53 12.20 -0.16 11.28
C LEU A 53 12.29 0.62 9.95
N GLY A 54 12.09 1.95 9.97
CA GLY A 54 12.26 2.81 8.81
C GLY A 54 13.68 2.85 8.21
N LYS A 55 14.74 2.73 9.03
CA LYS A 55 16.13 2.67 8.54
C LYS A 55 16.46 1.32 7.90
N ARG A 56 15.76 0.24 8.27
CA ARG A 56 15.91 -1.08 7.64
C ARG A 56 15.25 -1.10 6.26
N VAL A 57 14.03 -0.58 6.16
CA VAL A 57 13.33 -0.42 4.88
C VAL A 57 14.12 0.51 3.95
N ALA A 58 14.66 1.62 4.44
CA ALA A 58 15.49 2.52 3.64
C ALA A 58 16.83 1.89 3.18
N ALA A 59 17.43 1.01 3.99
CA ALA A 59 18.66 0.30 3.64
C ALA A 59 18.41 -0.88 2.69
N GLU A 60 17.24 -1.51 2.76
CA GLU A 60 16.84 -2.56 1.80
C GLU A 60 16.42 -1.94 0.46
N THR A 61 15.70 -0.82 0.46
CA THR A 61 15.32 -0.13 -0.77
C THR A 61 16.51 0.47 -1.50
N SER A 62 17.51 1.02 -0.80
CA SER A 62 18.71 1.56 -1.45
C SER A 62 19.51 0.48 -2.18
N ASN A 63 19.66 -0.72 -1.60
CA ASN A 63 20.33 -1.84 -2.25
C ASN A 63 19.52 -2.40 -3.44
N VAL A 64 18.19 -2.48 -3.33
CA VAL A 64 17.32 -2.92 -4.42
C VAL A 64 17.33 -1.91 -5.58
N VAL A 65 17.33 -0.61 -5.28
CA VAL A 65 17.37 0.46 -6.28
C VAL A 65 18.71 0.44 -7.03
N LEU A 66 19.83 0.33 -6.33
CA LEU A 66 21.14 0.26 -6.96
C LEU A 66 21.31 -0.99 -7.84
N ASN A 67 20.80 -2.14 -7.39
CA ASN A 67 20.76 -3.35 -8.20
C ASN A 67 19.79 -3.26 -9.38
N ALA A 68 18.67 -2.56 -9.22
CA ALA A 68 17.74 -2.32 -10.32
C ALA A 68 18.36 -1.42 -11.39
N PHE A 69 19.08 -0.37 -11.00
CA PHE A 69 19.76 0.52 -11.94
C PHE A 69 20.85 -0.18 -12.76
N SER A 70 21.63 -1.08 -12.15
CA SER A 70 22.65 -1.83 -12.87
C SER A 70 22.04 -2.78 -13.90
N ILE A 71 21.00 -3.53 -13.52
CA ILE A 71 20.24 -4.39 -14.44
C ILE A 71 19.60 -3.56 -15.56
N LEU A 72 19.03 -2.39 -15.25
CA LEU A 72 18.39 -1.53 -16.24
C LEU A 72 19.39 -1.01 -17.28
N LYS A 73 20.60 -0.67 -16.85
CA LYS A 73 21.67 -0.21 -17.74
C LYS A 73 22.15 -1.32 -18.68
N GLU A 74 22.27 -2.54 -18.18
CA GLU A 74 22.61 -3.72 -18.99
C GLU A 74 21.51 -4.01 -20.02
N GLN A 75 20.25 -4.05 -19.58
CA GLN A 75 19.09 -4.23 -20.46
C GLN A 75 18.95 -3.11 -21.51
N PHE A 76 19.36 -1.87 -21.18
CA PHE A 76 19.36 -0.77 -22.12
C PHE A 76 20.44 -0.92 -23.21
N ALA A 77 21.63 -1.41 -22.83
CA ALA A 77 22.68 -1.71 -23.79
C ALA A 77 22.25 -2.85 -24.74
N ASP A 78 21.65 -3.90 -24.21
CA ASP A 78 21.08 -5.02 -24.97
C ASP A 78 19.93 -4.57 -25.89
N PHE A 79 19.07 -3.68 -25.40
CA PHE A 79 18.01 -3.08 -26.21
C PHE A 79 18.59 -2.27 -27.38
N ARG A 80 19.67 -1.52 -27.16
CA ARG A 80 20.32 -0.74 -28.22
C ARG A 80 20.90 -1.66 -29.30
N ALA A 81 21.54 -2.76 -28.89
CA ALA A 81 22.09 -3.79 -29.76
C ALA A 81 21.02 -4.67 -30.46
N SER A 82 19.77 -4.64 -29.99
CA SER A 82 18.70 -5.51 -30.49
C SER A 82 18.19 -5.17 -31.91
N ASN A 83 17.54 -6.17 -32.52
CA ASN A 83 16.96 -6.11 -33.86
C ASN A 83 15.73 -5.19 -33.96
N ARG A 84 15.47 -4.65 -35.16
CA ARG A 84 14.34 -3.75 -35.44
C ARG A 84 12.97 -4.30 -35.02
N PHE A 85 12.73 -5.60 -35.20
CA PHE A 85 11.47 -6.25 -34.84
C PHE A 85 11.23 -6.28 -33.32
N PHE A 86 12.29 -6.44 -32.53
CA PHE A 86 12.19 -6.38 -31.08
C PHE A 86 11.90 -4.95 -30.61
N LYS A 87 12.56 -3.96 -31.21
CA LYS A 87 12.33 -2.53 -30.92
C LYS A 87 10.89 -2.10 -31.18
N TYR A 88 10.26 -2.56 -32.26
CA TYR A 88 8.84 -2.28 -32.50
C TYR A 88 7.92 -2.87 -31.42
N LYS A 89 8.11 -4.15 -31.05
CA LYS A 89 7.30 -4.77 -29.99
C LYS A 89 7.50 -4.09 -28.64
N ALA A 90 8.76 -3.82 -28.27
CA ALA A 90 9.09 -3.09 -27.05
C ALA A 90 8.47 -1.68 -27.04
N GLY A 91 8.49 -0.98 -28.18
CA GLY A 91 7.85 0.32 -28.33
C GLY A 91 6.34 0.29 -28.11
N ILE A 92 5.64 -0.73 -28.62
CA ILE A 92 4.19 -0.90 -28.39
C ILE A 92 3.91 -1.09 -26.90
N VAL A 93 4.66 -1.97 -26.22
CA VAL A 93 4.49 -2.22 -24.79
C VAL A 93 4.81 -0.98 -23.96
N ALA A 94 5.90 -0.28 -24.28
CA ALA A 94 6.28 0.96 -23.61
C ALA A 94 5.23 2.06 -23.80
N GLY A 95 4.71 2.22 -25.02
CA GLY A 95 3.63 3.16 -25.31
C GLY A 95 2.36 2.86 -24.51
N TRP A 96 1.97 1.58 -24.43
CA TRP A 96 0.83 1.17 -23.60
C TRP A 96 1.04 1.44 -22.10
N LEU A 97 2.25 1.19 -21.58
CA LEU A 97 2.59 1.52 -20.20
C LEU A 97 2.50 3.01 -19.92
N VAL A 98 3.05 3.84 -20.81
CA VAL A 98 2.98 5.31 -20.69
C VAL A 98 1.53 5.77 -20.69
N LEU A 99 0.70 5.28 -21.61
CA LEU A 99 -0.73 5.61 -21.65
C LEU A 99 -1.45 5.18 -20.38
N SER A 100 -1.11 4.03 -19.82
CA SER A 100 -1.72 3.51 -18.59
C SER A 100 -1.34 4.38 -17.39
N VAL A 101 -0.06 4.74 -17.25
CA VAL A 101 0.42 5.62 -16.16
C VAL A 101 -0.18 7.02 -16.30
N ALA A 102 -0.23 7.57 -17.51
CA ALA A 102 -0.85 8.87 -17.77
C ALA A 102 -2.35 8.84 -17.43
N SER A 103 -3.06 7.78 -17.80
CA SER A 103 -4.47 7.59 -17.45
C SER A 103 -4.66 7.52 -15.94
N PHE A 104 -3.78 6.82 -15.23
CA PHE A 104 -3.83 6.76 -13.77
C PHE A 104 -3.54 8.13 -13.13
N GLY A 105 -2.59 8.89 -13.66
CA GLY A 105 -2.30 10.25 -13.18
C GLY A 105 -3.43 11.25 -13.43
N ILE A 106 -4.20 11.08 -14.51
CA ILE A 106 -5.37 11.92 -14.82
C ILE A 106 -6.60 11.47 -14.02
N ALA A 107 -6.84 10.15 -13.92
CA ALA A 107 -8.00 9.59 -13.23
C ALA A 107 -7.88 9.66 -11.70
N CYS A 108 -6.66 9.66 -11.18
CA CYS A 108 -6.35 9.84 -9.75
C CYS A 108 -5.41 11.04 -9.62
N PRO A 109 -5.91 12.29 -9.69
CA PRO A 109 -5.09 13.47 -9.47
C PRO A 109 -4.56 13.42 -8.03
N GLY A 110 -3.29 13.06 -7.88
CA GLY A 110 -2.50 13.23 -6.65
C GLY A 110 -3.27 13.11 -5.34
N ARG A 111 -3.86 11.95 -5.04
CA ARG A 111 -4.02 11.55 -3.63
C ARG A 111 -2.61 11.26 -3.13
N SER A 112 -1.96 12.31 -2.65
CA SER A 112 -0.77 12.23 -1.84
C SER A 112 -0.96 11.10 -0.83
N LEU A 113 0.01 10.21 -0.76
CA LEU A 113 0.14 9.22 0.30
C LEU A 113 0.42 9.95 1.63
N ASP A 114 -0.53 10.73 2.10
CA ASP A 114 -0.71 11.00 3.52
C ASP A 114 -1.91 10.12 3.88
N THR A 115 -1.64 9.00 4.56
CA THR A 115 -2.68 8.22 5.25
C THR A 115 -3.38 9.20 6.19
N GLY A 116 -4.51 9.76 5.77
CA GLY A 116 -5.07 10.90 6.46
C GLY A 116 -6.17 11.65 5.71
N ASP A 117 -6.97 10.97 4.91
CA ASP A 117 -8.17 11.55 4.35
C ASP A 117 -9.28 10.55 4.66
N MET A 118 -10.03 10.79 5.74
CA MET A 118 -11.15 9.95 6.16
C MET A 118 -12.28 9.86 5.10
N ASP A 119 -12.01 10.25 3.85
CA ASP A 119 -12.93 10.56 2.76
C ASP A 119 -14.06 11.47 3.27
N ALA A 120 -13.66 12.53 3.97
CA ALA A 120 -14.58 13.47 4.60
C ALA A 120 -14.85 14.66 3.68
N ARG A 121 -16.11 14.87 3.28
CA ARG A 121 -16.50 16.06 2.53
C ARG A 121 -17.16 17.09 3.42
N LEU A 122 -16.70 18.34 3.35
CA LEU A 122 -17.20 19.44 4.14
C LEU A 122 -18.19 20.31 3.35
N VAL A 123 -19.28 20.73 4.01
CA VAL A 123 -20.22 21.73 3.52
C VAL A 123 -20.49 22.75 4.63
N LEU A 124 -20.25 24.03 4.34
CA LEU A 124 -20.53 25.12 5.27
C LEU A 124 -21.93 25.70 5.03
N SER A 125 -22.65 26.03 6.10
CA SER A 125 -23.96 26.68 6.00
C SER A 125 -23.86 28.14 5.57
N ASP A 126 -24.77 28.60 4.70
CA ASP A 126 -24.89 30.00 4.21
C ASP A 126 -25.28 31.00 5.33
N LYS A 127 -25.62 30.51 6.54
CA LYS A 127 -25.99 31.36 7.68
C LYS A 127 -24.76 31.82 8.45
N LEU A 128 -24.20 32.96 8.05
CA LEU A 128 -23.04 33.61 8.67
C LEU A 128 -23.21 33.88 10.17
N ASP A 129 -24.44 34.17 10.62
CA ASP A 129 -24.73 34.51 12.02
C ASP A 129 -24.75 33.29 12.95
N ARG A 130 -24.91 32.08 12.39
CA ARG A 130 -24.94 30.81 13.11
C ARG A 130 -24.26 29.76 12.25
N PRO A 131 -22.92 29.82 12.13
CA PRO A 131 -22.22 28.93 11.26
C PRO A 131 -22.40 27.49 11.76
N SER A 132 -22.64 26.59 10.82
CA SER A 132 -22.70 25.16 11.08
C SER A 132 -21.97 24.44 9.96
N VAL A 133 -21.19 23.44 10.31
CA VAL A 133 -20.40 22.64 9.37
C VAL A 133 -21.04 21.27 9.27
N THR A 134 -21.32 20.81 8.05
CA THR A 134 -21.76 19.43 7.79
C THR A 134 -20.61 18.66 7.16
N ILE A 135 -20.28 17.52 7.75
CA ILE A 135 -19.20 16.65 7.34
C ILE A 135 -19.80 15.32 6.89
N TRP A 136 -19.60 14.97 5.63
CA TRP A 136 -20.09 13.75 5.01
C TRP A 136 -19.02 12.67 5.04
N ASN A 137 -19.41 11.46 5.43
CA ASN A 137 -18.58 10.27 5.26
C ASN A 137 -18.76 9.72 3.84
N GLU A 138 -17.85 10.09 2.93
CA GLU A 138 -17.80 9.55 1.56
C GLU A 138 -16.97 8.26 1.47
N SER A 139 -16.41 7.79 2.59
CA SER A 139 -15.68 6.53 2.64
C SER A 139 -16.64 5.33 2.50
N LYS A 140 -16.06 4.16 2.28
CA LYS A 140 -16.79 2.88 2.30
C LYS A 140 -16.87 2.28 3.71
N ASP A 141 -16.21 2.90 4.68
CA ASP A 141 -16.03 2.38 6.03
C ASP A 141 -16.80 3.21 7.08
N VAL A 142 -17.13 2.56 8.19
CA VAL A 142 -17.77 3.24 9.32
C VAL A 142 -16.73 4.03 10.09
N TRP A 143 -16.94 5.32 10.28
CA TRP A 143 -16.12 6.09 11.20
C TRP A 143 -16.55 5.81 12.64
N ARG A 144 -15.59 5.58 13.54
CA ARG A 144 -15.82 5.29 14.96
C ARG A 144 -15.01 6.24 15.83
N ASP A 145 -15.59 6.67 16.94
CA ASP A 145 -14.94 7.49 17.98
C ASP A 145 -14.18 8.70 17.41
N VAL A 146 -14.84 9.42 16.49
CA VAL A 146 -14.24 10.55 15.78
C VAL A 146 -14.20 11.77 16.68
N ILE A 147 -13.00 12.31 16.88
CA ILE A 147 -12.77 13.58 17.56
C ILE A 147 -12.61 14.65 16.50
N ILE A 148 -13.56 15.59 16.47
CA ILE A 148 -13.54 16.75 15.61
C ILE A 148 -13.01 17.92 16.43
N THR A 149 -11.91 18.53 15.99
CA THR A 149 -11.30 19.69 16.65
C THR A 149 -11.46 20.93 15.79
N VAL A 150 -12.04 21.97 16.36
CA VAL A 150 -12.28 23.28 15.75
C VAL A 150 -11.35 24.31 16.36
N ASN A 151 -10.68 25.09 15.51
CA ASN A 151 -9.75 26.16 15.89
C ASN A 151 -8.67 25.72 16.91
N ASN A 152 -8.29 24.44 16.90
CA ASN A 152 -7.33 23.82 17.82
C ASN A 152 -7.67 23.97 19.33
N GLU A 153 -8.90 24.33 19.64
CA GLU A 153 -9.35 24.68 20.99
C GLU A 153 -10.57 23.87 21.41
N TYR A 154 -11.58 23.81 20.54
CA TYR A 154 -12.85 23.19 20.86
C TYR A 154 -12.98 21.82 20.21
N LYS A 155 -13.60 20.89 20.91
CA LYS A 155 -13.72 19.50 20.47
C LYS A 155 -15.17 19.03 20.53
N ALA A 156 -15.56 18.23 19.55
CA ALA A 156 -16.74 17.39 19.58
C ALA A 156 -16.32 15.93 19.39
N VAL A 157 -17.05 15.02 20.04
CA VAL A 157 -16.85 13.58 19.89
C VAL A 157 -18.08 13.00 19.21
N VAL A 158 -17.86 12.23 18.16
CA VAL A 158 -18.90 11.56 17.38
C VAL A 158 -18.64 10.06 17.46
N ALA A 159 -19.56 9.34 18.08
CA ALA A 159 -19.37 7.91 18.34
C ALA A 159 -19.29 7.09 17.05
N GLU A 160 -20.20 7.36 16.10
CA GLU A 160 -20.26 6.58 14.87
C GLU A 160 -20.85 7.41 13.72
N VAL A 161 -20.26 7.28 12.52
CA VAL A 161 -20.83 7.80 11.26
C VAL A 161 -20.75 6.72 10.20
N GLN A 162 -21.90 6.24 9.77
CA GLN A 162 -22.01 5.21 8.72
C GLN A 162 -21.59 5.77 7.34
N PRO A 163 -21.14 4.90 6.41
CA PRO A 163 -20.85 5.28 5.02
C PRO A 163 -22.04 6.00 4.37
N GLY A 164 -21.78 7.11 3.67
CA GLY A 164 -22.78 7.92 2.99
C GLY A 164 -23.65 8.80 3.91
N ASN A 165 -23.49 8.71 5.23
CA ASN A 165 -24.15 9.58 6.19
C ASN A 165 -23.29 10.80 6.53
N PHE A 166 -23.87 11.76 7.25
CA PHE A 166 -23.20 12.99 7.63
C PHE A 166 -23.39 13.31 9.12
N VAL A 167 -22.49 14.14 9.62
CA VAL A 167 -22.61 14.78 10.93
C VAL A 167 -22.62 16.28 10.77
N THR A 168 -23.52 16.97 11.47
CA THR A 168 -23.54 18.43 11.52
C THR A 168 -23.01 18.90 12.87
N ILE A 169 -21.98 19.74 12.81
CA ILE A 169 -21.32 20.34 13.96
C ILE A 169 -21.78 21.79 14.08
N THR A 170 -22.26 22.12 15.28
CA THR A 170 -22.63 23.47 15.69
C THR A 170 -21.82 23.88 16.92
N PRO A 171 -21.61 25.19 17.16
CA PRO A 171 -20.82 25.62 18.33
C PRO A 171 -21.33 25.07 19.67
N LYS A 172 -22.63 24.83 19.82
CA LYS A 172 -23.21 24.26 21.05
C LYS A 172 -22.73 22.84 21.39
N GLN A 173 -22.27 22.08 20.40
CA GLN A 173 -21.77 20.71 20.58
C GLN A 173 -20.27 20.69 20.85
N LEU A 174 -19.60 21.84 20.76
CA LEU A 174 -18.16 21.98 20.91
C LEU A 174 -17.81 22.34 22.35
N LEU A 175 -16.89 21.58 22.94
CA LEU A 175 -16.38 21.78 24.28
C LEU A 175 -14.92 22.23 24.23
N GLY A 176 -14.62 23.35 24.89
CA GLY A 176 -13.27 23.88 25.05
C GLY A 176 -12.46 23.07 26.08
N LYS A 177 -11.14 23.31 26.12
CA LYS A 177 -10.20 22.63 27.03
C LYS A 177 -10.54 22.81 28.52
N THR A 178 -11.21 23.90 28.87
CA THR A 178 -11.64 24.24 30.23
C THR A 178 -13.03 23.70 30.58
N GLY A 179 -13.67 22.93 29.68
CA GLY A 179 -15.02 22.40 29.86
C GLY A 179 -16.14 23.39 29.49
N GLY A 180 -15.81 24.64 29.14
CA GLY A 180 -16.77 25.62 28.65
C GLY A 180 -17.27 25.28 27.24
N ALA A 181 -18.56 25.53 26.97
CA ALA A 181 -19.12 25.43 25.62
C ALA A 181 -18.54 26.52 24.71
N ALA A 182 -18.45 26.24 23.40
CA ALA A 182 -18.00 27.24 22.46
C ALA A 182 -18.99 28.43 22.33
N PRO A 183 -18.50 29.65 22.04
CA PRO A 183 -19.35 30.80 21.74
C PRO A 183 -20.32 30.53 20.59
N ALA A 184 -21.54 31.07 20.67
CA ALA A 184 -22.56 30.83 19.65
C ALA A 184 -22.22 31.44 18.27
N ASP A 185 -21.36 32.46 18.27
CA ASP A 185 -20.81 33.18 17.12
C ASP A 185 -19.43 32.67 16.71
N LEU A 186 -18.98 31.51 17.23
CA LEU A 186 -17.70 30.92 16.88
C LEU A 186 -17.59 30.72 15.36
N ARG A 187 -16.62 31.40 14.75
CA ARG A 187 -16.24 31.17 13.36
C ARG A 187 -15.30 29.98 13.25
N PHE A 188 -15.65 29.02 12.39
CA PHE A 188 -14.79 27.90 12.03
C PHE A 188 -13.66 28.40 11.12
N GLN A 189 -12.42 28.41 11.61
CA GLN A 189 -11.22 28.83 10.87
C GLN A 189 -10.32 27.65 10.55
N ALA A 190 -10.23 26.68 11.47
CA ALA A 190 -9.50 25.43 11.28
C ALA A 190 -10.36 24.27 11.75
N LEU A 191 -10.30 23.16 11.02
CA LEU A 191 -11.06 21.96 11.31
C LEU A 191 -10.23 20.72 11.05
N THR A 192 -10.01 19.93 12.09
CA THR A 192 -9.32 18.65 11.98
C THR A 192 -10.18 17.55 12.56
N MET A 193 -10.05 16.36 12.02
CA MET A 193 -10.72 15.16 12.47
C MET A 193 -9.69 14.10 12.79
N LYS A 194 -10.00 13.29 13.81
CA LYS A 194 -9.16 12.18 14.18
C LYS A 194 -10.02 11.01 14.63
N SER A 195 -9.74 9.84 14.07
CA SER A 195 -10.21 8.54 14.51
C SER A 195 -9.04 7.77 15.16
N ALA A 196 -9.30 6.55 15.64
CA ALA A 196 -8.26 5.67 16.16
C ALA A 196 -7.19 5.36 15.09
N ASP A 197 -7.63 5.07 13.87
CA ASP A 197 -6.79 4.55 12.79
C ASP A 197 -6.48 5.60 11.71
N ASP A 198 -7.14 6.76 11.74
CA ASP A 198 -7.06 7.76 10.68
C ASP A 198 -7.21 9.19 11.18
N LYS A 199 -6.88 10.16 10.35
CA LYS A 199 -7.00 11.61 10.61
C LYS A 199 -7.47 12.31 9.34
N ALA A 200 -8.02 13.51 9.43
CA ALA A 200 -8.24 14.36 8.27
C ALA A 200 -8.05 15.82 8.64
N ASP A 201 -7.39 16.60 7.77
CA ASP A 201 -7.35 18.05 7.88
C ASP A 201 -8.31 18.67 6.88
N LEU A 202 -9.45 19.14 7.38
CA LEU A 202 -10.51 19.77 6.59
C LEU A 202 -10.36 21.29 6.51
N THR A 203 -9.29 21.85 7.07
CA THR A 203 -9.02 23.29 7.05
C THR A 203 -8.96 23.85 5.62
N PRO A 204 -8.32 23.20 4.63
CA PRO A 204 -8.31 23.69 3.25
C PRO A 204 -9.72 23.76 2.63
N SER A 205 -10.52 22.68 2.77
CA SER A 205 -11.89 22.63 2.26
C SER A 205 -12.81 23.65 2.93
N LEU A 206 -12.61 23.88 4.24
CA LEU A 206 -13.32 24.92 4.98
C LEU A 206 -13.01 26.32 4.44
N GLN A 207 -11.75 26.61 4.13
CA GLN A 207 -11.34 27.90 3.54
C GLN A 207 -11.94 28.10 2.15
N GLU A 208 -11.98 27.04 1.33
CA GLU A 208 -12.60 27.08 0.01
C GLU A 208 -14.10 27.38 0.09
N GLU A 209 -14.84 26.71 0.97
CA GLU A 209 -16.27 26.98 1.19
C GLU A 209 -16.51 28.40 1.72
N TRP A 210 -15.64 28.92 2.59
CA TRP A 210 -15.71 30.31 3.02
C TRP A 210 -15.53 31.29 1.85
N GLN A 211 -14.55 31.05 0.99
CA GLN A 211 -14.34 31.88 -0.21
C GLN A 211 -15.56 31.84 -1.13
N ARG A 212 -16.17 30.67 -1.29
CA ARG A 212 -17.39 30.49 -2.07
C ARG A 212 -18.57 31.28 -1.51
N LEU A 213 -18.77 31.29 -0.20
CA LEU A 213 -19.84 32.05 0.46
C LEU A 213 -19.61 33.57 0.40
N LEU A 214 -18.36 34.01 0.47
CA LEU A 214 -17.99 35.43 0.38
C LEU A 214 -17.95 35.94 -1.06
N ALA A 215 -17.93 35.06 -2.06
CA ALA A 215 -17.96 35.46 -3.45
C ALA A 215 -19.31 36.13 -3.80
N PRO A 216 -19.31 37.24 -4.56
CA PRO A 216 -20.54 37.88 -4.99
C PRO A 216 -21.36 36.90 -5.84
N LYS A 217 -22.62 36.65 -5.42
CA LYS A 217 -23.59 35.89 -6.23
C LYS A 217 -23.83 36.68 -7.53
N LYS A 218 -23.43 36.11 -8.67
CA LYS A 218 -23.70 36.67 -10.00
C LYS A 218 -25.18 36.62 -10.35
#